data_AF-A0A0S3RJQ5-F1
#
_entry.id   AF-A0A0S3RJQ5-F1
#
_cell.length_a   1.000
_cell.length_b   1.000
_cell.length_c   1.000
_cell.angle_alpha   90.00
_cell.angle_beta   90.00
_cell.angle_gamma   90.00
#
_symmetry.space_group_name_H-M   'P 1'
#
loop_
_entity.id
_entity.type
_entity.pdbx_description
1 polymer ?
#
loop_
_entity_poly.entity_id
_entity_poly.type
_entity_poly.pdbx_seq_one_letter_code
_entity_poly.pdbx_strand_id
1 'polypeptide(L)'
;MKRASTSVFGLGILLLLTVAAMKPVNGFSCLVAKVSLLQCLSFLNSIADIPSTSCCNAVSNVRASAPTKPELREACLCLTAAVAQFSKLEKDRAIQ
;
A
#
# COMPACT_ATOMS: atom_id res chain seq x y z
N MET A 1 -29.65 21.54 -38.02
CA MET A 1 -28.60 20.52 -37.82
C MET A 1 -27.50 21.02 -36.87
N LYS A 2 -27.82 21.41 -35.62
CA LYS A 2 -26.79 21.93 -34.66
C LYS A 2 -26.90 21.38 -33.22
N ARG A 3 -27.96 20.62 -32.89
CA ARG A 3 -28.24 20.18 -31.51
C ARG A 3 -27.52 18.90 -31.09
N ALA A 4 -27.15 18.03 -32.04
CA ALA A 4 -26.45 16.78 -31.73
C ALA A 4 -24.97 17.02 -31.33
N SER A 5 -24.32 18.03 -31.92
CA SER A 5 -22.88 18.24 -31.74
C SER A 5 -22.51 18.81 -30.37
N THR A 6 -23.36 19.65 -29.76
CA THR A 6 -23.12 20.22 -28.43
C THR A 6 -23.37 19.21 -27.30
N SER A 7 -24.31 18.28 -27.50
CA SER A 7 -24.63 17.25 -26.50
C SER A 7 -23.51 16.22 -26.35
N VAL A 8 -22.88 15.82 -27.46
CA VAL A 8 -21.77 14.85 -27.45
C VAL A 8 -20.51 15.47 -26.83
N PHE A 9 -20.22 16.74 -27.13
CA PHE A 9 -19.09 17.46 -26.53
C PHE A 9 -19.25 17.63 -25.01
N GLY A 10 -20.45 17.98 -24.53
CA GLY A 10 -20.72 18.09 -23.10
C GLY A 10 -20.56 16.76 -22.36
N LEU A 11 -21.04 15.65 -22.95
CA LEU A 11 -20.87 14.32 -22.36
C LEU A 11 -19.40 13.89 -22.34
N GLY A 12 -18.64 14.17 -23.40
CA GLY A 12 -17.22 13.87 -23.49
C GLY A 12 -16.39 14.59 -22.43
N ILE A 13 -16.66 15.87 -22.20
CA ILE A 13 -15.99 16.67 -21.16
C ILE A 13 -16.33 16.13 -19.76
N LEU A 14 -17.59 15.77 -19.52
CA LEU A 14 -18.02 15.20 -18.25
C LEU A 14 -17.36 13.85 -17.97
N LEU A 15 -17.27 12.97 -18.96
CA LEU A 15 -16.56 11.69 -18.84
C LEU A 15 -15.06 11.89 -18.56
N LEU A 16 -14.39 12.80 -19.26
CA LEU A 16 -12.96 13.09 -19.02
C LEU A 16 -12.70 13.61 -17.60
N LEU A 17 -13.58 14.46 -17.07
CA LEU A 17 -13.49 14.95 -15.69
C LEU A 17 -13.66 13.83 -14.66
N THR A 18 -14.54 12.87 -14.91
CA THR A 18 -14.69 11.70 -14.01
C THR A 18 -13.47 10.79 -14.02
N VAL A 19 -12.85 10.57 -15.19
CA VAL A 19 -11.64 9.73 -15.32
C VAL A 19 -10.43 10.39 -14.65
N ALA A 20 -10.30 11.71 -14.73
CA ALA A 20 -9.23 12.45 -14.06
C ALA A 20 -9.33 12.44 -12.52
N ALA A 21 -10.54 12.21 -11.98
CA ALA A 21 -10.77 12.05 -10.54
C ALA A 21 -10.50 10.62 -10.04
N MET A 22 -10.32 9.65 -10.94
CA MET A 22 -9.99 8.28 -10.55
C MET A 22 -8.52 8.20 -10.14
N LYS A 23 -8.29 7.91 -8.85
CA LYS A 23 -7.00 7.53 -8.30
C LYS A 23 -6.40 6.41 -9.18
N PRO A 24 -5.12 6.49 -9.59
CA PRO A 24 -4.51 5.40 -10.35
C PRO A 24 -4.62 4.09 -9.55
N VAL A 25 -5.05 3.02 -10.22
CA VAL A 25 -5.18 1.66 -9.69
C VAL A 25 -3.83 1.00 -9.37
N ASN A 26 -2.72 1.67 -9.67
CA ASN A 26 -1.36 1.28 -9.25
C ASN A 26 -1.05 1.69 -7.79
N GLY A 27 -2.07 1.68 -6.93
CA GLY A 27 -1.91 2.02 -5.51
C GLY A 27 -1.21 0.91 -4.73
N PHE A 28 -0.70 1.29 -3.55
CA PHE A 28 -0.17 0.37 -2.56
C PHE A 28 -1.13 -0.81 -2.29
N SER A 29 -0.61 -2.03 -2.25
CA SER A 29 -1.42 -3.23 -1.94
C SER A 29 -1.12 -3.77 -0.55
N CYS A 30 -2.07 -3.61 0.36
CA CYS A 30 -1.96 -4.09 1.73
C CYS A 30 -1.71 -5.61 1.83
N LEU A 31 -2.40 -6.41 1.01
CA LEU A 31 -2.23 -7.85 1.01
C LEU A 31 -0.81 -8.25 0.58
N VAL A 32 -0.31 -7.64 -0.50
CA VAL A 32 1.06 -7.89 -0.98
C VAL A 32 2.09 -7.48 0.06
N ALA A 33 1.90 -6.34 0.71
CA ALA A 33 2.80 -5.88 1.78
C ALA A 33 2.81 -6.85 2.98
N LYS A 34 1.64 -7.30 3.44
CA LYS A 34 1.53 -8.26 4.55
C LYS A 34 2.21 -9.59 4.22
N VAL A 35 1.94 -10.15 3.05
CA VAL A 35 2.54 -11.41 2.60
C VAL A 35 4.06 -11.26 2.47
N SER A 36 4.53 -10.14 1.91
CA SER A 36 5.95 -9.83 1.82
C SER A 36 6.59 -9.78 3.21
N LEU A 37 5.97 -9.14 4.20
CA LEU A 37 6.56 -9.02 5.54
C LEU A 37 6.51 -10.31 6.39
N LEU A 38 5.89 -11.40 5.93
CA LEU A 38 5.91 -12.69 6.65
C LEU A 38 7.33 -13.21 6.88
N GLN A 39 8.26 -12.89 5.98
CA GLN A 39 9.67 -13.27 6.10
C GLN A 39 10.41 -12.57 7.25
N CYS A 40 9.79 -11.57 7.90
CA CYS A 40 10.28 -10.92 9.11
C CYS A 40 9.80 -11.59 10.40
N LEU A 41 8.83 -12.51 10.35
CA LEU A 41 8.20 -13.08 11.54
C LEU A 41 9.18 -13.80 12.47
N SER A 42 10.23 -14.45 11.94
CA SER A 42 11.22 -15.13 12.78
C SER A 42 11.98 -14.13 13.66
N PHE A 43 12.34 -12.97 13.13
CA PHE A 43 12.98 -11.91 13.92
C PHE A 43 11.99 -11.27 14.89
N LEU A 44 10.78 -10.94 14.40
CA LEU A 44 9.78 -10.25 15.21
C LEU A 44 9.18 -11.10 16.35
N ASN A 45 9.26 -12.43 16.26
CA ASN A 45 8.87 -13.36 17.33
C ASN A 45 10.06 -13.80 18.21
N SER A 46 11.21 -13.14 18.08
CA SER A 46 12.44 -13.44 18.82
C SER A 46 12.95 -14.88 18.61
N ILE A 47 12.65 -15.48 17.45
CA ILE A 47 13.20 -16.78 17.02
C ILE A 47 14.61 -16.58 16.46
N ALA A 48 14.84 -15.44 15.79
CA ALA A 48 16.13 -15.03 15.26
C ALA A 48 16.56 -13.69 15.89
N ASP A 49 17.84 -13.55 16.21
CA ASP A 49 18.37 -12.34 16.83
C ASP A 49 18.53 -11.16 15.86
N ILE A 50 18.69 -11.44 14.56
CA ILE A 50 18.85 -10.44 13.50
C ILE A 50 17.83 -10.67 12.38
N PRO A 51 17.37 -9.61 11.70
CA PRO A 51 16.52 -9.74 10.53
C PRO A 51 17.29 -10.42 9.40
N SER A 52 16.62 -11.32 8.68
CA SER A 52 17.18 -11.92 7.47
C SER A 52 17.34 -10.86 6.37
N THR A 53 18.29 -11.06 5.46
CA THR A 53 18.42 -10.20 4.26
C THR A 53 17.12 -10.14 3.46
N SER A 54 16.38 -11.25 3.45
CA SER A 54 15.05 -11.35 2.85
C SER A 54 14.08 -10.35 3.51
N CYS A 55 13.98 -10.34 4.85
CA CYS A 55 13.17 -9.38 5.60
C CYS A 55 13.51 -7.93 5.26
N CYS A 56 14.79 -7.56 5.28
CA CYS A 56 15.20 -6.19 4.96
C CYS A 56 14.84 -5.80 3.51
N ASN A 57 15.02 -6.71 2.55
CA ASN A 57 14.62 -6.49 1.16
C ASN A 57 13.11 -6.33 1.03
N ALA A 58 12.33 -7.13 1.74
CA ALA A 58 10.88 -7.04 1.75
C ALA A 58 10.39 -5.70 2.31
N VAL A 59 10.94 -5.24 3.43
CA VAL A 59 10.65 -3.91 4.01
C VAL A 59 10.99 -2.80 3.02
N SER A 60 12.16 -2.89 2.36
CA SER A 60 12.58 -1.93 1.34
C SER A 60 11.61 -1.88 0.16
N ASN A 61 11.16 -3.04 -0.32
CA ASN A 61 10.20 -3.15 -1.42
C ASN A 61 8.82 -2.62 -1.04
N VAL A 62 8.36 -2.89 0.19
CA VAL A 62 7.10 -2.35 0.72
C VAL A 62 7.17 -0.82 0.78
N ARG A 63 8.27 -0.25 1.28
CA ARG A 63 8.50 1.20 1.26
C ARG A 63 8.49 1.76 -0.17
N ALA A 64 9.17 1.10 -1.10
CA ALA A 64 9.23 1.53 -2.50
C ALA A 64 7.86 1.47 -3.21
N SER A 65 6.97 0.57 -2.77
CA SER A 65 5.61 0.43 -3.32
C SER A 65 4.62 1.52 -2.87
N ALA A 66 5.03 2.39 -1.93
CA ALA A 66 4.22 3.52 -1.45
C ALA A 66 4.97 4.86 -1.65
N PRO A 67 5.21 5.30 -2.91
CA PRO A 67 6.00 6.49 -3.18
C PRO A 67 5.33 7.81 -2.78
N THR A 68 3.99 7.83 -2.61
CA THR A 68 3.24 9.06 -2.31
C THR A 68 2.72 9.11 -0.87
N LYS A 69 2.52 10.31 -0.32
CA LYS A 69 1.91 10.51 1.02
C LYS A 69 0.60 9.75 1.25
N PRO A 70 -0.38 9.74 0.33
CA PRO A 70 -1.60 8.95 0.53
C PRO A 70 -1.33 7.45 0.59
N GLU A 71 -0.43 6.91 -0.23
CA GLU A 71 -0.04 5.50 -0.17
C GLU A 71 0.70 5.16 1.11
N LEU A 72 1.55 6.05 1.62
CA LEU A 72 2.21 5.88 2.92
C LEU A 72 1.20 5.83 4.07
N ARG A 73 0.14 6.64 4.01
CA ARG A 73 -0.95 6.59 4.99
C ARG A 73 -1.70 5.25 4.91
N GLU A 74 -1.99 4.80 3.71
CA GLU A 74 -2.63 3.49 3.48
C GLU A 74 -1.77 2.33 3.99
N ALA A 75 -0.47 2.37 3.69
CA ALA A 75 0.51 1.42 4.21
C ALA A 75 0.58 1.44 5.73
N CYS A 76 0.62 2.62 6.35
CA CYS A 76 0.60 2.76 7.81
C CYS A 76 -0.64 2.10 8.42
N LEU A 77 -1.84 2.46 7.96
CA LEU A 77 -3.09 1.88 8.46
C LEU A 77 -3.15 0.35 8.28
N CYS A 78 -2.72 -0.13 7.11
CA CYS A 78 -2.62 -1.56 6.82
C CYS A 78 -1.69 -2.30 7.79
N LEU A 79 -0.48 -1.79 7.98
CA LEU A 79 0.53 -2.43 8.82
C LEU A 79 0.16 -2.37 10.30
N THR A 80 -0.40 -1.24 10.77
CA THR A 80 -0.93 -1.15 12.15
C THR A 80 -2.05 -2.17 12.39
N ALA A 81 -2.97 -2.32 11.45
CA ALA A 81 -4.02 -3.33 11.55
C ALA A 81 -3.45 -4.76 11.53
N ALA A 82 -2.39 -5.01 10.75
CA ALA A 82 -1.72 -6.30 10.71
C ALA A 82 -1.04 -6.63 12.06
N VAL A 83 -0.32 -5.67 12.66
CA VAL A 83 0.35 -5.86 13.96
C VAL A 83 -0.65 -6.24 15.06
N ALA A 84 -1.86 -5.67 15.03
CA ALA A 84 -2.92 -6.04 15.98
C ALA A 84 -3.34 -7.52 15.89
N GLN A 85 -3.08 -8.19 14.77
CA GLN A 85 -3.38 -9.62 14.59
C GLN A 85 -2.32 -10.53 15.22
N PHE A 86 -1.13 -10.02 15.51
CA PHE A 86 -0.04 -10.80 16.08
C PHE A 86 0.16 -10.44 17.55
N SER A 87 -0.44 -11.26 18.43
CA SER A 87 -0.37 -11.07 19.88
C SER A 87 1.02 -11.28 20.49
N LYS A 88 1.95 -11.91 19.76
CA LYS A 88 3.28 -12.31 20.25
C LYS A 88 4.45 -11.54 19.62
N LEU A 89 4.18 -10.48 18.85
CA LEU A 89 5.24 -9.64 18.31
C LEU A 89 5.98 -8.94 19.46
N GLU A 90 7.30 -9.07 19.46
CA GLU A 90 8.17 -8.31 20.34
C GLU A 90 8.30 -6.89 19.75
N LYS A 91 7.74 -5.92 20.46
CA LYS A 91 7.54 -4.57 19.92
C LYS A 91 8.84 -3.82 19.72
N ASP A 92 9.83 -4.01 20.58
CA ASP A 92 11.12 -3.29 20.50
C ASP A 92 11.93 -3.72 19.27
N ARG A 93 11.76 -4.96 18.81
CA ARG A 93 12.29 -5.44 17.51
C ARG A 93 11.56 -4.89 16.30
N ALA A 94 10.29 -4.50 16.41
CA ALA A 94 9.54 -3.94 15.29
C ALA A 94 9.88 -2.47 14.98
N ILE A 95 10.66 -1.81 15.84
CA ILE A 95 11.05 -0.38 15.75
C ILE A 95 12.53 -0.17 15.42
N GLN A 96 13.31 -1.25 15.28
CA GLN A 96 14.72 -1.22 14.83
C GLN A 96 14.82 -1.09 13.31
#